data_AF-A0A7X5Y0H7-F1
#
_entry.id   AF-A0A7X5Y0H7-F1
#
_cell.length_a   1.000
_cell.length_b   1.000
_cell.length_c   1.000
_cell.angle_alpha   90.00
_cell.angle_beta   90.00
_cell.angle_gamma   90.00
#
_symmetry.space_group_name_H-M   'P 1'
#
loop_
_entity.id
_entity.type
_entity.pdbx_description
1 polymer ?
#
loop_
_entity_poly.entity_id
_entity_poly.type
_entity_poly.pdbx_seq_one_letter_code
_entity_poly.pdbx_strand_id
1 'polypeptide(L)' 'MDLAYLLSRHQNALTRAGTAACISSRAAHRAFAAGYAERIAAYRQAHAMTVAA' A
#
# COMPACT_ATOMS: atom_id res chain seq x y z
N MET A 1 3.76 2.06 -12.07
CA MET A 1 4.51 2.22 -10.80
C MET A 1 5.21 0.90 -10.52
N ASP A 2 6.44 0.95 -10.00
CA ASP A 2 7.16 -0.25 -9.61
C ASP A 2 6.76 -0.73 -8.21
N LEU A 3 7.22 -1.93 -7.83
CA LEU A 3 6.95 -2.51 -6.53
C LEU A 3 7.57 -1.67 -5.38
N ALA A 4 8.76 -1.09 -5.60
CA ALA A 4 9.46 -0.31 -4.60
C ALA A 4 8.65 0.94 -4.18
N TYR A 5 8.10 1.66 -5.15
CA TYR A 5 7.23 2.80 -4.92
C TYR A 5 5.97 2.40 -4.14
N LEU A 6 5.32 1.30 -4.55
CA LEU A 6 4.09 0.83 -3.89
C LEU A 6 4.34 0.45 -2.43
N LEU A 7 5.44 -0.25 -2.15
CA LEU A 7 5.85 -0.62 -0.79
C LEU A 7 6.19 0.62 0.05
N SER A 8 6.96 1.56 -0.51
CA SER A 8 7.31 2.80 0.17
C SER A 8 6.06 3.61 0.54
N ARG A 9 5.10 3.73 -0.38
CA ARG A 9 3.84 4.44 -0.09
C ARG A 9 2.96 3.73 0.94
N HIS A 10 2.90 2.40 0.89
CA HIS A 10 2.19 1.60 1.89
C HIS A 10 2.77 1.81 3.29
N GLN A 11 4.10 1.69 3.45
CA GLN A 11 4.78 1.89 4.73
C GLN A 11 4.61 3.32 5.27
N ASN A 12 4.71 4.32 4.40
CA ASN A 12 4.45 5.71 4.77
C ASN A 12 3.01 5.92 5.27
N ALA A 13 2.03 5.30 4.62
CA ALA A 13 0.64 5.38 5.04
C ALA A 13 0.40 4.71 6.41
N LEU A 14 1.01 3.54 6.66
CA LEU A 14 0.97 2.88 7.96
C LEU A 14 1.60 3.73 9.07
N THR A 15 2.78 4.31 8.80
CA THR A 15 3.48 5.17 9.76
C THR A 15 2.62 6.39 10.13
N ARG A 16 1.99 7.02 9.14
CA ARG A 16 1.08 8.15 9.35
C ARG A 16 -0.19 7.74 10.10
N ALA A 17 -0.72 6.54 9.84
CA ALA A 17 -1.86 6.02 10.59
C ALA A 17 -1.55 5.77 12.07
N GLY A 18 -0.30 5.42 12.41
CA GLY A 18 0.15 5.24 13.80
C GLY A 18 0.42 6.54 14.54
N THR A 19 0.80 7.60 13.82
CA THR A 19 1.28 8.88 14.42
C THR A 19 0.30 10.04 14.29
N ALA A 20 -0.75 9.93 13.46
CA ALA A 20 -1.71 11.00 13.28
C ALA A 20 -2.52 11.30 14.56
N ALA A 21 -2.69 12.59 14.86
CA ALA A 21 -3.30 13.06 16.11
C ALA A 21 -4.81 12.76 16.21
N CYS A 22 -5.56 12.89 15.12
CA CYS A 22 -7.02 12.72 15.13
C CYS A 22 -7.49 11.38 14.54
N ILE A 23 -8.64 10.90 15.02
CA ILE A 23 -9.23 9.61 14.62
C ILE A 23 -9.53 9.58 13.12
N SER A 24 -10.08 10.66 12.56
CA SER A 24 -10.41 10.76 11.15
C SER A 24 -9.17 10.66 10.25
N SER A 25 -8.08 11.33 10.63
CA SER A 25 -6.80 11.23 9.90
C SER A 25 -6.20 9.82 10.00
N ARG A 26 -6.23 9.18 11.18
CA ARG A 26 -5.81 7.78 11.32
C ARG A 26 -6.62 6.86 10.41
N ALA A 27 -7.95 7.03 10.36
CA ALA A 27 -8.83 6.25 9.49
C ALA A 27 -8.50 6.46 8.00
N ALA A 28 -8.30 7.71 7.57
CA ALA A 28 -7.91 8.01 6.19
C ALA A 28 -6.57 7.37 5.80
N HIS A 29 -5.56 7.44 6.68
CA HIS A 29 -4.26 6.81 6.43
C HIS A 29 -4.33 5.29 6.39
N ARG A 30 -5.19 4.66 7.20
CA ARG A 30 -5.45 3.21 7.11
C ARG A 30 -6.11 2.83 5.78
N ALA A 31 -7.09 3.61 5.32
CA ALA A 31 -7.72 3.39 4.02
C ALA A 31 -6.70 3.52 2.87
N PHE A 32 -5.81 4.51 2.94
CA PHE A 32 -4.71 4.60 1.98
C PHE A 32 -3.77 3.40 2.02
N ALA A 33 -3.37 2.93 3.22
CA ALA A 33 -2.53 1.75 3.37
C ALA A 33 -3.18 0.51 2.76
N ALA A 34 -4.48 0.30 2.98
CA ALA A 34 -5.25 -0.79 2.39
C ALA A 34 -5.26 -0.73 0.85
N GLY A 35 -5.54 0.44 0.25
CA GLY A 35 -5.51 0.59 -1.20
C GLY A 35 -4.13 0.34 -1.83
N TYR A 36 -3.03 0.65 -1.12
CA TYR A 36 -1.69 0.26 -1.59
C TYR A 36 -1.42 -1.24 -1.44
N ALA A 37 -1.95 -1.89 -0.40
CA ALA A 37 -1.83 -3.35 -0.24
C ALA A 37 -2.50 -4.09 -1.40
N GLU A 38 -3.69 -3.65 -1.83
CA GLU A 38 -4.39 -4.18 -3.01
C GLU A 38 -3.55 -4.03 -4.28
N ARG A 39 -2.96 -2.85 -4.51
CA ARG A 39 -2.09 -2.60 -5.67
C ARG A 39 -0.82 -3.46 -5.65
N ILE A 40 -0.24 -3.71 -4.47
CA ILE A 40 0.91 -4.60 -4.31
C ILE A 40 0.52 -6.04 -4.67
N ALA A 41 -0.64 -6.52 -4.21
CA ALA A 41 -1.13 -7.84 -4.54
C ALA A 41 -1.37 -7.98 -6.05
N ALA A 42 -2.04 -7.01 -6.68
CA ALA A 42 -2.26 -6.98 -8.12
C ALA A 42 -0.93 -6.96 -8.91
N TYR A 43 0.04 -6.15 -8.48
CA TYR A 43 1.37 -6.11 -9.11
C TYR A 43 2.06 -7.47 -9.05
N ARG A 44 2.07 -8.12 -7.88
CA ARG A 44 2.66 -9.44 -7.69
C ARG A 44 1.99 -10.50 -8.55
N GLN A 45 0.66 -10.48 -8.62
CA GLN A 45 -0.10 -11.42 -9.43
C GLN A 45 0.21 -11.24 -10.93
N ALA A 46 0.23 -10.00 -11.41
CA ALA A 46 0.58 -9.72 -12.81
C ALA A 46 1.99 -10.21 -13.17
N HIS A 47 2.97 -9.99 -12.31
CA HIS A 47 4.35 -10.41 -12.56
C HIS A 47 4.56 -11.92 -12.41
N ALA A 48 3.83 -12.58 -11.51
CA ALA A 48 3.84 -14.03 -11.42
C ALA A 48 3.30 -14.69 -12.70
N MET A 49 2.27 -14.11 -13.31
CA MET A 49 1.73 -14.58 -14.59
C MET A 49 2.69 -14.38 -15.76
N THR A 50 3.52 -13.33 -15.74
CA THR A 50 4.55 -13.10 -16.77
C THR A 50 5.71 -14.09 -16.68
N VAL A 51 6.07 -14.57 -15.49
CA VAL A 51 7.17 -15.55 -15.31
C VAL A 51 6.74 -16.97 -15.64
N ALA A 52 5.44 -17.28 -15.55
CA ALA A 52 4.90 -18.61 -15.79
C ALA A 52 4.53 -18.91 -17.25
N ALA A 53 4.64 -17.92 -18.16
CA ALA A 53 4.34 -18.02 -19.58
C ALA A 53 5.62 -18.10 -20.42
#